data_AF-A0A840Q180-F1
#
_entry.id   AF-A0A840Q180-F1
#
_cell.length_a   1.000
_cell.length_b   1.000
_cell.length_c   1.000
_cell.angle_alpha   90.00
_cell.angle_beta   90.00
_cell.angle_gamma   90.00
#
_symmetry.space_group_name_H-M   'P 1'
#
loop_
_entity.id
_entity.type
_entity.pdbx_description
1 polymer ?
#
loop_
_entity_poly.entity_id
_entity_poly.type
_entity_poly.pdbx_seq_one_letter_code
_entity_poly.pdbx_strand_id
1 'polypeptide(L)' 'MSAEDADRAVALATLLTKAAVELNSLATSVLMGRATDDAYLDTERLLSELVDTLRDQCKSYVPPRVVDSKRGER' A
#
# COMPACT_ATOMS: atom_id res chain seq x y z
N MET A 1 17.31 -10.07 3.44
CA MET A 1 16.52 -9.19 2.56
C MET A 1 17.30 -9.06 1.27
N SER A 2 16.74 -9.51 0.14
CA SER A 2 17.41 -9.36 -1.16
C SER A 2 17.36 -7.90 -1.61
N ALA A 3 18.23 -7.50 -2.55
CA ALA A 3 18.17 -6.16 -3.14
C ALA A 3 16.79 -5.89 -3.78
N GLU A 4 16.21 -6.92 -4.40
CA GLU A 4 14.86 -6.86 -4.99
C GLU A 4 13.76 -6.62 -3.94
N ASP A 5 13.88 -7.19 -2.74
CA ASP A 5 12.93 -6.93 -1.65
C ASP A 5 13.02 -5.48 -1.15
N ALA A 6 14.23 -4.93 -1.09
CA ALA A 6 14.45 -3.54 -0.68
C ALA A 6 13.86 -2.58 -1.72
N ASP A 7 14.10 -2.82 -3.01
CA ASP A 7 13.57 -2.01 -4.11
C ASP A 7 12.03 -2.06 -4.14
N ARG A 8 11.46 -3.25 -3.94
CA ARG A 8 10.00 -3.44 -3.80
C ARG A 8 9.41 -2.67 -2.62
N ALA A 9 10.08 -2.68 -1.47
CA ALA A 9 9.62 -1.94 -0.29
C ALA A 9 9.67 -0.42 -0.50
N VAL A 10 10.73 0.10 -1.15
CA VAL A 10 10.85 1.53 -1.49
C VAL A 10 9.78 1.96 -2.49
N ALA A 11 9.51 1.14 -3.51
CA ALA A 11 8.46 1.40 -4.49
C ALA A 11 7.08 1.47 -3.84
N LEU A 12 6.76 0.52 -2.95
CA LEU A 12 5.49 0.53 -2.20
C LEU A 12 5.40 1.76 -1.28
N ALA A 13 6.46 2.09 -0.54
CA ALA A 13 6.47 3.26 0.32
C ALA A 13 6.23 4.57 -0.46
N THR A 14 6.82 4.66 -1.66
CA THR A 14 6.63 5.78 -2.58
C THR A 14 5.17 5.88 -3.05
N LEU A 15 4.57 4.76 -3.46
CA LEU A 15 3.18 4.72 -3.90
C LEU A 15 2.20 5.07 -2.77
N LEU A 16 2.42 4.56 -1.56
CA LEU A 16 1.65 4.91 -0.36
C LEU A 16 1.72 6.41 -0.07
N THR A 17 2.91 7.01 -0.17
CA THR A 17 3.09 8.44 0.05
C THR A 17 2.34 9.27 -0.99
N LYS A 18 2.43 8.88 -2.27
CA LYS A 18 1.70 9.53 -3.35
C LYS A 18 0.19 9.45 -3.14
N ALA A 19 -0.33 8.28 -2.76
CA ALA A 19 -1.75 8.08 -2.46
C ALA A 19 -2.23 8.95 -1.28
N ALA A 20 -1.43 9.08 -0.23
CA ALA A 20 -1.77 9.93 0.91
C ALA A 20 -1.87 11.42 0.53
N VAL A 21 -0.93 11.90 -0.31
CA VAL A 21 -0.95 13.28 -0.81
C VAL A 21 -2.18 13.52 -1.69
N GLU A 22 -2.47 12.62 -2.62
CA GLU A 22 -3.61 12.74 -3.54
C GLU A 22 -4.94 12.74 -2.78
N LEU A 23 -5.12 11.81 -1.83
CA LEU A 23 -6.30 11.75 -0.98
C LEU A 23 -6.48 13.03 -0.16
N ASN A 24 -5.40 13.60 0.38
CA ASN A 24 -5.47 14.86 1.11
C ASN A 24 -5.85 16.04 0.21
N SER A 25 -5.34 16.05 -1.03
CA SER A 25 -5.71 17.04 -2.06
C SER A 25 -7.19 16.95 -2.44
N LEU A 26 -7.69 15.73 -2.70
CA LEU A 26 -9.09 15.49 -2.99
C LEU A 26 -9.98 15.89 -1.80
N ALA A 27 -9.64 15.47 -0.58
CA ALA A 27 -10.38 15.83 0.63
C ALA A 27 -10.47 17.35 0.82
N THR A 28 -9.36 18.06 0.60
CA THR A 28 -9.33 19.53 0.64
C THR A 28 -10.24 20.13 -0.43
N SER A 29 -10.18 19.60 -1.66
CA SER A 29 -11.00 20.06 -2.78
C SER A 29 -12.49 19.84 -2.52
N VAL A 30 -12.87 18.70 -1.93
CA VAL A 30 -14.25 18.40 -1.53
C VAL A 30 -14.73 19.39 -0.47
N LEU A 31 -13.95 19.61 0.59
CA LEU A 31 -14.29 20.55 1.65
C LEU A 31 -14.45 21.99 1.13
N MET A 32 -13.66 22.38 0.13
CA MET A 32 -13.75 23.69 -0.50
C MET A 32 -14.84 23.79 -1.58
N GLY A 33 -15.54 22.70 -1.90
CA GLY A 33 -16.52 22.65 -2.99
C GLY A 33 -15.90 22.83 -4.39
N ARG A 34 -14.64 22.43 -4.56
CA ARG A 34 -13.83 22.57 -5.80
C ARG A 34 -13.42 21.24 -6.42
N ALA A 35 -13.89 20.12 -5.88
CA ALA A 35 -13.60 18.81 -6.44
C ALA A 35 -14.18 18.69 -7.85
N THR A 36 -13.39 18.16 -8.77
CA THR A 36 -13.78 17.87 -10.16
C THR A 36 -13.90 16.37 -10.36
N ASP A 37 -14.66 15.95 -11.37
CA ASP A 37 -14.76 14.54 -11.76
C ASP A 37 -13.37 13.95 -12.06
N ASP A 38 -12.51 14.71 -12.73
CA ASP A 38 -11.12 14.32 -13.00
C ASP A 38 -10.33 14.02 -11.72
N ALA A 39 -10.49 14.83 -10.67
CA ALA A 39 -9.82 14.60 -9.38
C ALA A 39 -10.27 13.29 -8.71
N TYR A 40 -11.55 12.93 -8.86
CA TYR A 40 -12.06 11.64 -8.40
C TYR A 40 -11.49 10.48 -9.20
N LEU A 41 -11.47 10.59 -10.54
CA LEU A 41 -10.95 9.56 -11.43
C LEU A 41 -9.44 9.33 -11.23
N ASP A 42 -8.67 10.40 -11.08
CA ASP A 42 -7.23 10.29 -10.82
C ASP A 42 -6.92 9.64 -9.47
N THR A 43 -7.69 10.00 -8.44
CA THR A 43 -7.57 9.37 -7.11
C THR A 43 -7.97 7.89 -7.17
N GLU A 44 -9.07 7.55 -7.84
CA GLU A 44 -9.54 6.17 -7.99
C GLU A 44 -8.55 5.27 -8.73
N ARG A 45 -7.96 5.77 -9.82
CA ARG A 45 -6.89 5.08 -10.56
C ARG A 45 -5.67 4.81 -9.67
N LEU A 46 -5.22 5.80 -8.91
CA LEU A 46 -4.07 5.66 -8.01
C LEU A 46 -4.33 4.66 -6.88
N LEU A 47 -5.53 4.68 -6.30
CA LEU A 47 -5.90 3.72 -5.26
C LEU A 47 -6.00 2.29 -5.80
N SER A 48 -6.47 2.12 -7.04
CA SER A 48 -6.50 0.82 -7.71
C SER A 48 -5.09 0.25 -7.90
N GLU A 49 -4.15 1.07 -8.37
CA GLU A 49 -2.72 0.70 -8.48
C GLU A 49 -2.13 0.30 -7.12
N LEU A 50 -2.47 1.03 -6.06
CA LEU A 50 -2.02 0.71 -4.70
C LEU A 50 -2.58 -0.63 -4.21
N VAL A 51 -3.87 -0.89 -4.45
CA VAL A 51 -4.52 -2.16 -4.07
C VAL A 51 -3.85 -3.33 -4.76
N ASP A 52 -3.58 -3.23 -6.07
CA ASP A 52 -2.94 -4.30 -6.82
C ASP A 52 -1.50 -4.54 -6.34
N THR A 53 -0.74 -3.46 -6.11
CA THR A 53 0.61 -3.55 -5.54
C THR A 53 0.61 -4.23 -4.17
N LEU A 54 -0.31 -3.86 -3.28
CA LEU A 54 -0.44 -4.48 -1.95
C LEU A 54 -0.83 -5.96 -2.05
N ARG A 55 -1.73 -6.34 -2.97
CA ARG A 55 -2.09 -7.74 -3.20
C ARG A 55 -0.90 -8.56 -3.65
N ASP A 56 -0.08 -8.03 -4.55
CA ASP A 56 1.10 -8.74 -5.03
C ASP A 56 2.17 -8.90 -3.94
N GLN A 57 2.35 -7.89 -3.08
CA GLN A 57 3.18 -8.01 -1.89
C GLN A 57 2.66 -9.06 -0.91
N CYS A 58 1.35 -9.10 -0.66
CA CYS A 58 0.73 -10.12 0.19
C CYS A 58 0.87 -11.55 -0.36
N LYS A 59 0.81 -11.75 -1.68
CA LYS A 59 1.09 -13.07 -2.28
C LYS A 59 2.52 -13.53 -2.01
N SER A 60 3.46 -12.59 -1.93
CA SER A 60 4.86 -12.87 -1.59
C SER A 60 5.12 -12.98 -0.09
N TYR A 61 4.16 -12.58 0.75
CA TYR A 61 4.29 -12.66 2.20
C TYR A 61 4.17 -14.12 2.68
N VAL A 62 5.28 -14.66 3.17
CA VAL A 62 5.28 -15.89 3.95
C VAL A 62 5.21 -15.49 5.42
N PRO A 63 4.08 -15.75 6.13
CA PRO A 63 4.02 -15.51 7.56
C PRO A 63 5.17 -16.25 8.24
N PRO A 64 5.87 -15.64 9.21
CA PRO A 64 6.91 -16.35 9.94
C PRO A 64 6.28 -17.60 10.55
N ARG A 65 6.81 -18.78 10.20
CA ARG A 65 6.40 -20.03 10.83
C ARG A 65 6.71 -19.88 12.31
N VAL A 66 5.68 -19.76 13.13
CA VAL A 66 5.80 -19.87 14.58
C VAL A 66 6.36 -21.27 14.82
N VAL A 67 7.66 -21.35 15.12
CA VAL A 67 8.23 -22.58 15.66
C VAL A 67 7.71 -22.63 17.09
N ASP A 68 6.67 -23.43 17.32
CA ASP A 68 6.23 -23.80 18.67
C ASP A 68 7.33 -24.64 19.33
N SER A 69 8.39 -23.97 19.80
CA SER A 69 9.48 -24.56 20.58
C SER A 69 9.05 -24.91 22.02
N LYS A 70 7.79 -25.31 22.21
CA LYS A 70 7.25 -25.76 23.50
C LYS A 70 6.34 -26.97 23.33
N ARG A 71 6.86 -28.08 22.80
CA ARG A 71 6.29 -29.40 23.13
C ARG A 71 7.28 -30.53 22.94
N GLY A 72 8.05 -30.82 23.98
CA GLY A 72 8.88 -32.01 24.00
C GLY A 72 9.97 -32.07 25.06
N GLU A 73 9.83 -31.39 26.21
CA GLU A 73 10.49 -31.87 27.41
C GLU A 73 9.81 -33.20 27.79
N ARG A 74 10.49 -34.31 27.47
CA ARG A 74 10.33 -35.61 28.10
C ARG A 74 11.71 -36.13 28.42
#